data_AF-A0A1I2BFG9-F1
#
_entry.id   AF-A0A1I2BFG9-F1
#
_cell.length_a   1.000
_cell.length_b   1.000
_cell.length_c   1.000
_cell.angle_alpha   90.00
_cell.angle_beta   90.00
_cell.angle_gamma   90.00
#
_symmetry.space_group_name_H-M   'P 1'
#
loop_
_entity.id
_entity.type
_entity.pdbx_description
1 polymer ?
#
loop_
_entity_poly.entity_id
_entity_poly.type
_entity_poly.pdbx_seq_one_letter_code
_entity_poly.pdbx_strand_id
1 'polypeptide(L)'
;MVFGAVQNGFESVIRKMIEALDSKGIPTSTVLPDEFGNTVSMIWTVGQKGLRGSGYSRANVGSGNERGHIKAVNEGALDNAVDDSPINIIPQTPHINDPRIKSFEKYRVDSCQGEKVITDMLDNPPGYVRVRVPGKNIDVIYNPISTLSTNWRSNWYLKNGTYH
;
A
#
# COMPACT_ATOMS: atom_id res chain seq x y z
N MET A 1 -9.88 15.60 -28.12
CA MET A 1 -9.17 14.59 -27.31
C MET A 1 -9.71 13.23 -27.74
N VAL A 2 -8.92 12.42 -28.43
CA VAL A 2 -9.37 11.15 -29.05
C VAL A 2 -8.95 10.01 -28.12
N PHE A 3 -9.92 9.22 -27.63
CA PHE A 3 -9.68 8.00 -26.88
C PHE A 3 -9.50 6.85 -27.87
N GLY A 4 -8.31 6.24 -27.89
CA GLY A 4 -8.04 5.02 -28.65
C GLY A 4 -8.31 3.80 -27.77
N ALA A 5 -9.40 3.09 -28.04
CA ALA A 5 -9.65 1.76 -27.50
C ALA A 5 -9.16 0.73 -28.52
N VAL A 6 -8.23 -0.14 -28.12
CA VAL A 6 -7.91 -1.36 -28.87
C VAL A 6 -8.76 -2.48 -28.29
N GLN A 7 -9.77 -2.92 -29.04
CA GLN A 7 -10.57 -4.11 -28.74
C GLN A 7 -9.90 -5.33 -29.38
N ASN A 8 -9.49 -6.30 -28.58
CA ASN A 8 -9.34 -7.68 -29.01
C ASN A 8 -10.01 -8.59 -27.99
N GLY A 9 -10.90 -9.44 -28.48
CA GLY A 9 -11.80 -10.28 -27.71
C GLY A 9 -11.09 -11.39 -26.95
N PHE A 10 -11.20 -11.31 -25.64
CA PHE A 10 -11.54 -12.34 -24.66
C PHE A 10 -12.25 -11.55 -23.54
N GLU A 11 -13.18 -12.13 -22.77
CA GLU A 11 -13.77 -11.45 -21.61
C GLU A 11 -12.69 -11.19 -20.54
N SER A 12 -11.83 -10.18 -20.78
CA SER A 12 -10.92 -9.66 -19.78
C SER A 12 -11.67 -8.55 -19.08
N VAL A 13 -12.09 -8.79 -17.85
CA VAL A 13 -12.35 -7.69 -16.92
C VAL A 13 -11.08 -6.85 -16.93
N ILE A 14 -11.13 -5.69 -17.59
CA ILE A 14 -10.02 -4.74 -17.62
C ILE A 14 -9.82 -4.33 -16.16
N ARG A 15 -8.84 -4.94 -15.48
CA ARG A 15 -8.35 -4.43 -14.20
C ARG A 15 -7.80 -3.04 -14.51
N LYS A 16 -8.58 -2.01 -14.17
CA LYS A 16 -8.21 -0.62 -14.40
C LYS A 16 -7.09 -0.26 -13.44
N MET A 17 -5.86 -0.32 -13.95
CA MET A 17 -4.70 0.20 -13.25
C MET A 17 -4.87 1.71 -13.03
N ILE A 18 -4.64 2.18 -11.81
CA ILE A 18 -4.65 3.60 -11.46
C ILE A 18 -3.20 4.02 -11.26
N GLU A 19 -2.72 4.94 -12.10
CA GLU A 19 -1.37 5.48 -11.99
C GLU A 19 -1.42 6.92 -11.50
N ALA A 20 -0.61 7.20 -10.48
CA ALA A 20 -0.23 8.56 -10.13
C ALA A 20 1.06 8.90 -10.85
N LEU A 21 1.11 10.07 -11.49
CA LEU A 21 2.20 10.48 -12.37
C LEU A 21 2.88 11.72 -11.81
N ASP A 22 4.21 11.80 -11.95
CA ASP A 22 4.94 13.02 -11.67
C ASP A 22 4.70 14.11 -12.74
N SER A 23 5.32 15.28 -12.55
CA SER A 23 5.26 16.40 -13.50
C SER A 23 5.77 16.09 -14.92
N LYS A 24 6.47 14.96 -15.11
CA LYS A 24 7.01 14.49 -16.39
C LYS A 24 6.18 13.35 -16.99
N GLY A 25 5.07 12.97 -16.36
CA GLY A 25 4.21 11.87 -16.78
C GLY A 25 4.77 10.48 -16.43
N ILE A 26 5.71 10.39 -15.50
CA ILE A 26 6.29 9.11 -15.07
C ILE A 26 5.50 8.58 -13.87
N PRO A 27 5.04 7.32 -13.89
CA PRO A 27 4.35 6.72 -12.75
C PRO A 27 5.21 6.71 -11.48
N THR A 28 4.71 7.36 -10.43
CA THR A 28 5.29 7.36 -9.07
C THR A 28 4.65 6.29 -8.20
N SER A 29 3.37 6.01 -8.44
CA SER A 29 2.57 4.99 -7.77
C SER A 29 1.59 4.34 -8.73
N THR A 30 1.43 3.04 -8.62
CA THR A 30 0.50 2.23 -9.39
C THR A 30 -0.36 1.44 -8.42
N VAL A 31 -1.68 1.57 -8.55
CA VAL A 31 -2.67 0.80 -7.78
C VAL A 31 -3.38 -0.14 -8.73
N LEU A 32 -3.50 -1.40 -8.32
CA LEU A 32 -4.25 -2.44 -9.01
C LEU A 32 -5.49 -2.77 -8.16
N PRO A 33 -6.68 -2.28 -8.53
CA PRO A 33 -7.93 -2.66 -7.89
C PRO A 33 -8.48 -4.00 -8.44
N ASP A 34 -9.30 -4.66 -7.64
CA ASP A 34 -10.20 -5.73 -8.08
C ASP A 34 -11.44 -5.17 -8.83
N GLU A 35 -12.35 -6.05 -9.20
CA GLU A 35 -13.62 -5.70 -9.87
C GLU A 35 -14.60 -4.89 -9.00
N PHE A 36 -14.38 -4.85 -7.68
CA PHE A 36 -15.16 -4.10 -6.71
C PHE A 36 -14.51 -2.75 -6.33
N GLY A 37 -13.32 -2.46 -6.85
CA GLY A 37 -12.56 -1.24 -6.56
C GLY A 37 -11.69 -1.33 -5.30
N ASN A 38 -11.53 -2.51 -4.69
CA ASN A 38 -10.60 -2.70 -3.58
C ASN A 38 -9.18 -2.89 -4.11
N THR A 39 -8.20 -2.27 -3.47
CA THR A 39 -6.79 -2.45 -3.84
C THR A 39 -6.33 -3.87 -3.53
N VAL A 40 -5.88 -4.59 -4.56
CA VAL A 40 -5.26 -5.91 -4.43
C VAL A 40 -3.74 -5.86 -4.54
N SER A 41 -3.20 -4.84 -5.19
CA SER A 41 -1.75 -4.60 -5.22
C SER A 41 -1.45 -3.13 -5.38
N MET A 42 -0.34 -2.69 -4.81
CA MET A 42 0.16 -1.32 -4.95
C MET A 42 1.68 -1.34 -5.07
N ILE A 43 2.18 -0.47 -5.95
CA ILE A 43 3.58 -0.35 -6.26
C ILE A 43 3.94 1.12 -6.23
N TRP A 44 5.01 1.49 -5.54
CA TRP A 44 5.52 2.86 -5.56
C TRP A 44 7.03 2.88 -5.43
N THR A 45 7.61 4.03 -5.77
CA THR A 45 9.00 4.34 -5.43
C THR A 45 9.01 5.19 -4.16
N VAL A 46 9.78 4.80 -3.15
CA VAL A 46 9.88 5.58 -1.91
C VAL A 46 10.51 6.94 -2.23
N GLY A 47 9.75 7.99 -2.00
CA GLY A 47 10.16 9.37 -2.18
C GLY A 47 10.23 10.17 -0.88
N GLN A 48 10.34 11.48 -1.04
CA GLN A 48 10.32 12.46 0.04
C GLN A 48 8.89 12.75 0.51
N LYS A 49 8.72 13.29 1.72
CA LYS A 49 7.40 13.59 2.29
C LYS A 49 6.49 14.35 1.31
N GLY A 50 5.28 13.83 1.12
CA GLY A 50 4.27 14.43 0.24
C GLY A 50 3.32 15.42 0.90
N LEU A 51 2.40 15.95 0.10
CA LEU A 51 1.25 16.74 0.57
C LEU A 51 0.07 15.83 0.94
N ARG A 52 -0.69 16.21 1.97
CA ARG A 52 -1.90 15.49 2.38
C ARG A 52 -3.07 15.80 1.44
N GLY A 53 -3.88 14.78 1.15
CA GLY A 53 -5.21 14.92 0.56
C GLY A 53 -6.31 14.98 1.63
N SER A 54 -7.56 15.06 1.18
CA SER A 54 -8.75 15.17 2.06
C SER A 54 -9.63 13.92 2.10
N GLY A 55 -9.31 12.89 1.30
CA GLY A 55 -10.18 11.72 1.13
C GLY A 55 -10.16 10.72 2.28
N TYR A 56 -9.19 10.83 3.19
CA TYR A 56 -8.87 9.84 4.21
C TYR A 56 -10.06 9.55 5.15
N SER A 57 -10.81 10.60 5.52
CA SER A 57 -11.97 10.47 6.40
C SER A 57 -13.11 9.63 5.80
N ARG A 58 -13.15 9.48 4.46
CA ARG A 58 -14.20 8.75 3.75
C ARG A 58 -13.98 7.24 3.72
N ALA A 59 -12.81 6.74 4.11
CA ALA A 59 -12.55 5.31 4.17
C ALA A 59 -13.33 4.66 5.32
N ASN A 60 -13.97 3.53 5.03
CA ASN A 60 -14.70 2.72 6.01
C ASN A 60 -13.88 1.47 6.36
N VAL A 61 -13.56 1.29 7.65
CA VAL A 61 -12.69 0.20 8.14
C VAL A 61 -13.34 -0.67 9.22
N GLY A 62 -14.64 -0.47 9.49
CA GLY A 62 -15.35 -1.16 10.57
C GLY A 62 -14.97 -0.66 11.97
N SER A 63 -15.79 -1.01 12.98
CA SER A 63 -15.55 -0.63 14.37
C SER A 63 -14.35 -1.40 14.96
N GLY A 64 -13.55 -0.73 15.80
CA GLY A 64 -12.38 -1.32 16.45
C GLY A 64 -11.10 -1.33 15.60
N ASN A 65 -11.18 -0.93 14.33
CA ASN A 65 -10.02 -0.79 13.44
C ASN A 65 -9.70 0.68 13.17
N GLU A 66 -8.43 0.92 12.86
CA GLU A 66 -7.90 2.17 12.35
C GLU A 66 -7.81 2.15 10.81
N ARG A 67 -7.76 3.34 10.23
CA ARG A 67 -7.55 3.55 8.79
C ARG A 67 -6.06 3.46 8.48
N GLY A 68 -5.56 2.25 8.30
CA GLY A 68 -4.16 2.01 7.99
C GLY A 68 -3.84 2.34 6.54
N HIS A 69 -2.80 3.14 6.30
CA HIS A 69 -2.28 3.39 4.96
C HIS A 69 -1.51 2.15 4.45
N ILE A 70 -1.68 1.79 3.17
CA ILE A 70 -0.82 0.78 2.51
C ILE A 70 0.52 1.42 2.17
N LYS A 71 0.48 2.53 1.44
CA LYS A 71 1.59 3.45 1.21
C LYS A 71 1.48 4.62 2.18
N ALA A 72 2.52 4.83 2.98
CA ALA A 72 2.56 5.93 3.92
C ALA A 72 2.69 7.28 3.20
N VAL A 73 1.98 8.31 3.68
CA VAL A 73 2.10 9.67 3.13
C VAL A 73 3.54 10.22 3.16
N ASN A 74 4.33 9.76 4.13
CA ASN A 74 5.71 10.23 4.27
C ASN A 74 6.67 9.60 3.23
N GLU A 75 6.21 8.65 2.41
CA GLU A 75 7.03 7.93 1.42
C GLU A 75 6.87 8.44 -0.02
N GLY A 76 6.52 9.71 -0.20
CA GLY A 76 6.35 10.28 -1.53
C GLY A 76 4.89 10.43 -1.91
N ALA A 77 4.36 11.65 -1.81
CA ALA A 77 3.25 12.06 -2.64
C ALA A 77 3.49 13.46 -3.19
N LEU A 78 3.83 13.52 -4.47
CA LEU A 78 3.23 14.56 -5.30
C LEU A 78 1.74 14.21 -5.62
N ASP A 79 1.23 13.09 -5.04
CA ASP A 79 0.06 12.32 -5.46
C ASP A 79 -1.04 12.25 -4.39
N ASN A 80 -1.52 13.41 -3.97
CA ASN A 80 -2.52 13.56 -2.90
C ASN A 80 -3.83 12.78 -3.18
N ALA A 81 -4.09 12.48 -4.46
CA ALA A 81 -5.27 11.76 -4.93
C ALA A 81 -5.24 10.25 -4.65
N VAL A 82 -4.07 9.66 -4.41
CA VAL A 82 -3.94 8.23 -4.08
C VAL A 82 -3.69 8.08 -2.57
N ASP A 83 -2.76 8.84 -2.01
CA ASP A 83 -2.25 8.60 -0.65
C ASP A 83 -3.32 8.78 0.44
N ASP A 84 -4.21 9.76 0.30
CA ASP A 84 -5.36 9.95 1.20
C ASP A 84 -6.68 9.51 0.54
N SER A 85 -6.65 8.65 -0.49
CA SER A 85 -7.87 8.05 -1.05
C SER A 85 -8.22 6.74 -0.36
N PRO A 86 -9.51 6.37 -0.25
CA PRO A 86 -9.92 5.07 0.28
C PRO A 86 -9.21 3.86 -0.35
N ILE A 87 -8.73 3.97 -1.60
CA ILE A 87 -7.97 2.90 -2.26
C ILE A 87 -6.62 2.61 -1.60
N ASN A 88 -6.05 3.56 -0.83
CA ASN A 88 -4.81 3.37 -0.10
C ASN A 88 -5.04 2.98 1.37
N ILE A 89 -6.29 2.69 1.76
CA ILE A 89 -6.67 2.43 3.15
C ILE A 89 -7.16 1.00 3.32
N ILE A 90 -6.61 0.33 4.33
CA ILE A 90 -7.08 -0.98 4.82
C ILE A 90 -7.42 -0.91 6.31
N PRO A 91 -8.32 -1.80 6.79
CA PRO A 91 -8.52 -1.95 8.22
C PRO A 91 -7.24 -2.47 8.87
N GLN A 92 -6.76 -1.77 9.89
CA GLN A 92 -5.67 -2.24 10.75
C GLN A 92 -6.08 -2.16 12.20
N THR A 93 -5.71 -3.14 13.02
CA THR A 93 -5.90 -3.00 14.47
C THR A 93 -4.93 -1.94 15.02
N PRO A 94 -5.29 -1.22 16.12
CA PRO A 94 -4.46 -0.15 16.65
C PRO A 94 -3.01 -0.56 16.91
N HIS A 95 -2.79 -1.75 17.49
CA HIS A 95 -1.44 -2.25 17.80
C HIS A 95 -0.65 -2.77 16.60
N ILE A 96 -1.30 -2.96 15.43
CA ILE A 96 -0.60 -3.21 14.16
C ILE A 96 -0.24 -1.88 13.53
N ASN A 97 -1.22 -0.98 13.37
CA ASN A 97 -0.99 0.34 12.77
C ASN A 97 0.09 1.12 13.54
N ASP A 98 -0.04 1.18 14.88
CA ASP A 98 0.90 1.82 15.78
C ASP A 98 1.27 0.88 16.96
N PRO A 99 2.54 0.44 17.09
CA PRO A 99 3.74 0.99 16.44
C PRO A 99 4.28 0.18 15.26
N ARG A 100 3.72 -0.98 14.91
CA ARG A 100 4.40 -1.97 14.03
C ARG A 100 4.54 -1.52 12.59
N ILE A 101 3.47 -0.98 12.02
CA ILE A 101 3.49 -0.47 10.65
C ILE A 101 4.24 0.85 10.61
N LYS A 102 3.96 1.78 11.54
CA LYS A 102 4.72 3.05 11.64
C LYS A 102 6.23 2.88 11.75
N SER A 103 6.74 1.86 12.46
CA SER A 103 8.18 1.61 12.52
C SER A 103 8.75 1.18 11.16
N PHE A 104 8.01 0.37 10.41
CA PHE A 104 8.40 -0.05 9.06
C PHE A 104 8.32 1.11 8.07
N GLU A 105 7.26 1.92 8.11
CA GLU A 105 7.13 3.14 7.31
C GLU A 105 8.31 4.09 7.55
N LYS A 106 8.62 4.35 8.84
CA LYS A 106 9.77 5.17 9.21
C LYS A 106 11.08 4.62 8.62
N TYR A 107 11.31 3.31 8.74
CA TYR A 107 12.50 2.70 8.15
C TYR A 107 12.56 2.88 6.63
N ARG A 108 11.44 2.71 5.91
CA ARG A 108 11.42 2.92 4.46
C ARG A 108 11.76 4.37 4.11
N VAL A 109 11.18 5.34 4.81
CA VAL A 109 11.51 6.77 4.64
C VAL A 109 13.01 7.02 4.85
N ASP A 110 13.57 6.49 5.94
CA ASP A 110 14.96 6.79 6.33
C ASP A 110 16.01 6.02 5.49
N SER A 111 15.69 4.81 5.04
CA SER A 111 16.70 3.85 4.52
C SER A 111 16.40 3.31 3.11
N CYS A 112 15.21 3.53 2.56
CA CYS A 112 14.76 2.97 1.28
C CYS A 112 14.45 4.03 0.22
N GLN A 113 14.95 5.26 0.33
CA GLN A 113 14.75 6.30 -0.69
C GLN A 113 15.18 5.82 -2.08
N GLY A 114 14.30 6.00 -3.07
CA GLY A 114 14.51 5.53 -4.44
C GLY A 114 14.25 4.04 -4.67
N GLU A 115 13.99 3.26 -3.60
CA GLU A 115 13.64 1.85 -3.73
C GLU A 115 12.18 1.67 -4.14
N LYS A 116 11.93 0.58 -4.86
CA LYS A 116 10.58 0.16 -5.21
C LYS A 116 9.96 -0.68 -4.09
N VAL A 117 8.78 -0.29 -3.63
CA VAL A 117 7.94 -1.08 -2.73
C VAL A 117 6.81 -1.71 -3.50
N ILE A 118 6.52 -2.97 -3.21
CA ILE A 118 5.43 -3.74 -3.80
C ILE A 118 4.63 -4.34 -2.67
N THR A 119 3.33 -4.06 -2.64
CA THR A 119 2.40 -4.65 -1.69
C THR A 119 1.33 -5.44 -2.40
N ASP A 120 0.99 -6.61 -1.89
CA ASP A 120 -0.09 -7.44 -2.41
C ASP A 120 -1.02 -7.87 -1.27
N MET A 121 -2.33 -7.75 -1.48
CA MET A 121 -3.34 -8.39 -0.65
C MET A 121 -3.42 -9.86 -1.03
N LEU A 122 -3.24 -10.74 -0.06
CA LEU A 122 -3.22 -12.18 -0.28
C LEU A 122 -4.62 -12.78 -0.09
N ASP A 123 -4.98 -13.68 -1.00
CA ASP A 123 -6.17 -14.54 -0.88
C ASP A 123 -5.88 -15.79 -0.03
N ASN A 124 -4.61 -16.14 0.14
CA ASN A 124 -4.16 -17.29 0.94
C ASN A 124 -2.81 -17.01 1.64
N PRO A 125 -2.79 -16.83 2.98
CA PRO A 125 -3.97 -16.71 3.85
C PRO A 125 -4.75 -15.42 3.53
N PRO A 126 -6.10 -15.46 3.53
CA PRO A 126 -6.91 -14.33 3.12
C PRO A 126 -6.75 -13.13 4.06
N GLY A 127 -6.65 -11.94 3.46
CA GLY A 127 -6.58 -10.67 4.19
C GLY A 127 -5.19 -10.31 4.71
N TYR A 128 -4.16 -11.12 4.45
CA TYR A 128 -2.79 -10.76 4.76
C TYR A 128 -2.21 -9.82 3.71
N VAL A 129 -1.24 -9.02 4.11
CA VAL A 129 -0.53 -8.09 3.24
C VAL A 129 0.91 -8.57 3.09
N ARG A 130 1.34 -8.86 1.86
CA ARG A 130 2.76 -9.06 1.54
C ARG A 130 3.37 -7.71 1.20
N VAL A 131 4.54 -7.42 1.73
CA VAL A 131 5.34 -6.23 1.40
C VAL A 131 6.73 -6.65 0.97
N ARG A 132 7.14 -6.21 -0.21
CA ARG A 132 8.45 -6.49 -0.80
C ARG A 132 9.19 -5.20 -1.10
N VAL A 133 10.47 -5.16 -0.72
CA VAL A 133 11.43 -4.11 -1.12
C VAL A 133 12.68 -4.81 -1.66
N PRO A 134 12.71 -5.18 -2.96
CA PRO A 134 13.74 -6.07 -3.50
C PRO A 134 15.18 -5.57 -3.30
N GLY A 135 15.44 -4.28 -3.49
CA GLY A 135 16.78 -3.69 -3.30
C GLY A 135 17.27 -3.70 -1.85
N LYS A 136 16.39 -4.00 -0.89
CA LYS A 136 16.72 -4.18 0.54
C LYS A 136 16.58 -5.61 1.03
N ASN A 137 16.30 -6.56 0.14
CA ASN A 137 16.05 -7.96 0.48
C ASN A 137 14.92 -8.16 1.51
N ILE A 138 13.89 -7.31 1.46
CA ILE A 138 12.73 -7.39 2.34
C ILE A 138 11.60 -8.11 1.60
N ASP A 139 11.07 -9.14 2.24
CA ASP A 139 9.88 -9.88 1.82
C ASP A 139 9.15 -10.40 3.06
N VAL A 140 8.13 -9.66 3.49
CA VAL A 140 7.36 -9.97 4.70
C VAL A 140 5.88 -10.05 4.41
N ILE A 141 5.18 -10.89 5.14
CA ILE A 141 3.74 -11.05 5.07
C ILE A 141 3.18 -10.75 6.46
N TYR A 142 2.14 -9.95 6.57
CA TYR A 142 1.58 -9.58 7.87
C TYR A 142 0.06 -9.57 7.87
N ASN A 143 -0.54 -9.92 9.01
CA ASN A 143 -1.99 -9.81 9.21
C ASN A 143 -2.33 -8.40 9.73
N PRO A 144 -2.99 -7.53 8.95
CA PRO A 144 -3.31 -6.17 9.35
C PRO A 144 -4.32 -6.10 10.50
N ILE A 145 -5.18 -7.12 10.63
CA ILE A 145 -6.23 -7.22 11.66
C ILE A 145 -5.86 -8.17 12.79
N SER A 146 -4.59 -8.60 12.85
CA SER A 146 -4.05 -9.37 13.96
C SER A 146 -4.40 -8.76 15.31
N THR A 147 -4.56 -9.56 16.37
CA THR A 147 -4.53 -9.12 17.78
C THR A 147 -3.27 -9.56 18.53
N LEU A 148 -2.34 -10.23 17.86
CA LEU A 148 -1.17 -10.92 18.42
C LEU A 148 0.16 -10.16 18.18
N SER A 149 0.11 -8.90 17.74
CA SER A 149 1.30 -8.11 17.38
C SER A 149 2.21 -7.74 18.55
N THR A 150 1.77 -7.98 19.79
CA THR A 150 2.53 -7.66 21.01
C THR A 150 3.91 -8.31 21.02
N ASN A 151 4.05 -9.46 20.35
CA ASN A 151 5.31 -10.21 20.25
C ASN A 151 6.21 -9.79 19.08
N TRP A 152 5.76 -8.90 18.20
CA TRP A 152 6.58 -8.49 17.06
C TRP A 152 7.73 -7.63 17.55
N ARG A 153 8.93 -7.86 17.00
CA ARG A 153 10.05 -6.94 17.25
C ARG A 153 9.79 -5.62 16.52
N SER A 154 10.35 -4.52 17.02
CA SER A 154 10.22 -3.20 16.35
C SER A 154 10.73 -3.21 14.91
N ASN A 155 11.72 -4.06 14.62
CA ASN A 155 12.34 -4.27 13.32
C ASN A 155 11.92 -5.58 12.64
N TRP A 156 10.71 -6.08 12.91
CA TRP A 156 10.17 -7.33 12.36
C TRP A 156 10.36 -7.44 10.84
N TYR A 157 10.20 -6.34 10.11
CA TYR A 157 10.35 -6.22 8.67
C TYR A 157 11.77 -6.52 8.14
N LEU A 158 12.80 -6.59 8.99
CA LEU A 158 14.16 -7.00 8.60
C LEU A 158 14.35 -8.51 8.57
N LYS A 159 13.36 -9.28 9.02
CA LYS A 159 13.36 -10.74 8.96
C LYS A 159 12.23 -11.19 8.05
N ASN A 160 12.58 -11.76 6.90
CA ASN A 160 11.60 -12.30 5.96
C ASN A 160 10.73 -13.38 6.65
N GLY A 161 9.44 -13.40 6.33
CA GLY A 161 8.50 -14.35 6.94
C GLY A 161 7.10 -13.78 7.14
N THR A 162 6.24 -14.59 7.77
CA THR A 162 4.84 -14.27 8.04
C THR A 162 4.63 -13.88 9.50
N TYR A 163 3.86 -12.82 9.72
CA TYR A 163 3.61 -12.20 11.00
C TYR A 163 2.10 -12.18 11.30
N HIS A 164 1.75 -12.57 12.52
CA HIS A 164 0.37 -12.88 12.93
C HIS A 164 -0.14 -12.01 14.05
#